data_AF-A0A350ZLR3-F1
#
_entry.id   AF-A0A350ZLR3-F1
#
_cell.length_a   1.000
_cell.length_b   1.000
_cell.length_c   1.000
_cell.angle_alpha   90.00
_cell.angle_beta   90.00
_cell.angle_gamma   90.00
#
_symmetry.space_group_name_H-M   'P 1'
#
loop_
_entity.id
_entity.type
_entity.pdbx_description
1 polymer ?
#
loop_
_entity_poly.entity_id
_entity_poly.type
_entity_poly.pdbx_seq_one_letter_code
_entity_poly.pdbx_strand_id
1 'polypeptide(L)'
;MSKKRGSLLSYRPDIKVVDATLRDGGLVNDFRFTEDFVRDLYAANVAAGIDYMEFGYKASKDIFDPKDFGPWKFCEEADLRNIVGDNDTDMKIAVMADVGRCNYKRDIIPREESVIDLVRIATYINTIPAALDMVRHCKNMGYETTINIMAISNAKESEITEALQLIGESEVDGIYLVDSYGSLYMEQIDDLSDQYLEAAENTGKFTGIHAHNNQQLAFANTITALTRGVSYLDATVNGMGRGAGNCASEQLLGFLKNPKYDIIPLLKFLEKHIVPLKESGVVWGYNIPYLLTGQMNRHPRSAIAATKEKRTDFLNFYLELGDKD
;
A
#
# COMPACT_ATOMS: atom_id res chain seq x y z
N MET A 1 2.70 9.50 26.76
CA MET A 1 3.32 8.47 25.90
C MET A 1 2.90 7.11 26.41
N SER A 2 2.01 6.44 25.70
CA SER A 2 1.72 5.02 25.95
C SER A 2 3.01 4.20 25.74
N LYS A 3 3.09 3.02 26.38
CA LYS A 3 4.30 2.21 26.42
C LYS A 3 4.52 1.59 25.04
N LYS A 4 5.69 1.81 24.43
CA LYS A 4 6.09 1.13 23.19
C LYS A 4 5.89 -0.38 23.35
N ARG A 5 5.05 -0.97 22.50
CA ARG A 5 4.77 -2.42 22.51
C ARG A 5 5.82 -3.22 21.71
N GLY A 6 6.63 -2.54 20.88
CA GLY A 6 7.72 -3.12 20.10
C GLY A 6 9.06 -2.40 20.27
N SER A 7 10.13 -3.02 19.76
CA SER A 7 11.49 -2.47 19.75
C SER A 7 12.11 -2.62 18.35
N LEU A 8 12.89 -1.62 17.93
CA LEU A 8 13.65 -1.63 16.68
C LEU A 8 14.92 -2.50 16.77
N LEU A 9 15.31 -2.88 17.99
CA LEU A 9 16.57 -3.56 18.28
C LEU A 9 16.39 -5.05 18.53
N SER A 10 15.16 -5.55 18.56
CA SER A 10 14.86 -6.95 18.85
C SER A 10 14.07 -7.60 17.73
N TYR A 11 14.22 -8.92 17.62
CA TYR A 11 13.34 -9.76 16.81
C TYR A 11 11.88 -9.65 17.26
N ARG A 12 10.96 -9.61 16.30
CA ARG A 12 9.51 -9.69 16.53
C ARG A 12 8.87 -10.70 15.56
N PRO A 13 8.44 -11.88 16.02
CA PRO A 13 7.99 -12.97 15.13
C PRO A 13 6.74 -12.65 14.32
N ASP A 14 5.93 -11.71 14.80
CA ASP A 14 4.63 -11.35 14.23
C ASP A 14 4.74 -10.37 13.05
N ILE A 15 5.92 -9.81 12.77
CA ILE A 15 6.11 -8.87 11.66
C ILE A 15 5.90 -9.58 10.33
N LYS A 16 5.07 -8.94 9.49
CA LYS A 16 4.76 -9.30 8.11
C LYS A 16 5.15 -8.15 7.18
N VAL A 17 5.92 -8.43 6.14
CA VAL A 17 6.21 -7.44 5.09
C VAL A 17 5.31 -7.70 3.89
N VAL A 18 4.70 -6.64 3.39
CA VAL A 18 3.77 -6.65 2.26
C VAL A 18 4.41 -5.83 1.14
N ASP A 19 4.82 -6.48 0.06
CA ASP A 19 5.32 -5.81 -1.13
C ASP A 19 4.16 -5.27 -1.96
N ALA A 20 4.11 -3.96 -2.18
CA ALA A 20 3.10 -3.27 -2.97
C ALA A 20 3.65 -2.74 -4.30
N THR A 21 4.76 -3.31 -4.79
CA THR A 21 5.51 -2.79 -5.94
C THR A 21 4.69 -2.80 -7.22
N LEU A 22 3.86 -3.84 -7.47
CA LEU A 22 2.99 -3.88 -8.64
C LEU A 22 1.70 -3.08 -8.47
N ARG A 23 1.28 -2.82 -7.22
CA ARG A 23 0.04 -2.10 -6.94
C ARG A 23 0.22 -0.61 -6.86
N ASP A 24 0.95 -0.13 -5.87
CA ASP A 24 1.19 1.30 -5.75
C ASP A 24 2.18 1.76 -6.83
N GLY A 25 3.24 0.96 -7.07
CA GLY A 25 4.17 1.20 -8.17
C GLY A 25 3.52 1.07 -9.55
N GLY A 26 2.43 0.34 -9.72
CA GLY A 26 1.67 0.31 -10.98
C GLY A 26 1.18 1.69 -11.43
N LEU A 27 1.05 2.65 -10.52
CA LEU A 27 0.65 4.02 -10.85
C LEU A 27 1.74 4.82 -11.59
N VAL A 28 2.99 4.36 -11.61
CA VAL A 28 4.09 5.08 -12.28
C VAL A 28 4.12 4.82 -13.80
N ASN A 29 3.49 3.74 -14.27
CA ASN A 29 3.51 3.30 -15.66
C ASN A 29 2.16 2.76 -16.17
N ASP A 30 1.06 3.16 -15.54
CA ASP A 30 -0.29 2.71 -15.88
C ASP A 30 -0.43 1.18 -15.88
N PHE A 31 0.25 0.51 -14.94
CA PHE A 31 0.24 -0.94 -14.73
C PHE A 31 0.80 -1.74 -15.92
N ARG A 32 1.70 -1.15 -16.72
CA ARG A 32 2.29 -1.77 -17.92
C ARG A 32 3.61 -2.49 -17.66
N PHE A 33 3.83 -3.02 -16.46
CA PHE A 33 4.96 -3.90 -16.19
C PHE A 33 4.87 -5.16 -17.07
N THR A 34 6.00 -5.59 -17.63
CA THR A 34 6.05 -6.82 -18.44
C THR A 34 5.89 -8.05 -17.55
N GLU A 35 5.51 -9.18 -18.15
CA GLU A 35 5.45 -10.45 -17.41
C GLU A 35 6.82 -10.82 -16.81
N ASP A 36 7.92 -10.58 -17.53
CA ASP A 36 9.27 -10.86 -17.02
C ASP A 36 9.59 -10.05 -15.77
N PHE A 37 9.23 -8.76 -15.75
CA PHE A 37 9.38 -7.92 -14.55
C PHE A 37 8.59 -8.52 -13.38
N VAL A 38 7.35 -8.94 -13.64
CA VAL A 38 6.43 -9.43 -12.61
C VAL A 38 6.85 -10.81 -12.08
N ARG A 39 7.29 -11.73 -12.96
CA ARG A 39 7.84 -13.03 -12.57
C ARG A 39 9.11 -12.89 -11.75
N ASP A 40 10.02 -12.01 -12.16
CA ASP A 40 11.26 -11.79 -11.44
C ASP A 40 11.01 -11.11 -10.09
N LEU A 41 10.03 -10.21 -9.99
CA LEU A 41 9.62 -9.61 -8.73
C LEU A 41 9.01 -10.65 -7.79
N TYR A 42 8.12 -11.51 -8.31
CA TYR A 42 7.54 -12.62 -7.54
C TYR A 42 8.63 -13.55 -7.00
N ALA A 43 9.55 -13.99 -7.86
CA ALA A 43 10.67 -14.84 -7.46
C ALA A 43 11.59 -14.15 -6.45
N ALA A 44 11.88 -12.85 -6.62
CA ALA A 44 12.68 -12.07 -5.69
C ALA A 44 11.99 -11.94 -4.32
N ASN A 45 10.68 -11.67 -4.29
CA ASN A 45 9.90 -11.54 -3.07
C ASN A 45 9.85 -12.87 -2.29
N VAL A 46 9.61 -13.99 -2.97
CA VAL A 46 9.65 -15.34 -2.35
C VAL A 46 11.03 -15.59 -1.74
N ALA A 47 12.10 -15.37 -2.51
CA ALA A 47 13.46 -15.60 -2.03
C ALA A 47 13.88 -14.62 -0.91
N ALA A 48 13.30 -13.41 -0.87
CA ALA A 48 13.55 -12.41 0.15
C ALA A 48 12.75 -12.64 1.43
N GLY A 49 11.88 -13.65 1.48
CA GLY A 49 11.04 -13.95 2.64
C GLY A 49 9.90 -12.96 2.87
N ILE A 50 9.46 -12.25 1.82
CA ILE A 50 8.29 -11.37 1.86
C ILE A 50 7.05 -12.22 2.14
N ASP A 51 6.15 -11.73 3.00
CA ASP A 51 4.98 -12.51 3.43
C ASP A 51 3.79 -12.36 2.49
N TYR A 52 3.61 -11.17 1.91
CA TYR A 52 2.53 -10.90 0.95
C TYR A 52 3.08 -10.12 -0.24
N MET A 53 2.67 -10.49 -1.44
CA MET A 53 2.89 -9.69 -2.64
C MET A 53 1.55 -9.19 -3.16
N GLU A 54 1.37 -7.88 -3.12
CA GLU A 54 0.19 -7.19 -3.63
C GLU A 54 0.36 -6.92 -5.13
N PHE A 55 -0.42 -7.66 -5.91
CA PHE A 55 -0.72 -7.36 -7.29
C PHE A 55 -1.71 -6.20 -7.36
N GLY A 56 -1.82 -5.57 -8.52
CA GLY A 56 -2.46 -4.26 -8.66
C GLY A 56 -3.91 -4.14 -8.16
N TYR A 57 -4.84 -3.93 -9.07
CA TYR A 57 -6.23 -3.64 -8.68
C TYR A 57 -7.20 -4.68 -9.24
N LYS A 58 -8.32 -4.87 -8.56
CA LYS A 58 -9.55 -5.42 -9.12
C LYS A 58 -10.42 -4.28 -9.66
N ALA A 59 -9.87 -3.46 -10.56
CA ALA A 59 -10.61 -2.32 -11.09
C ALA A 59 -11.73 -2.78 -12.02
N SER A 60 -12.91 -2.14 -11.96
CA SER A 60 -14.00 -2.47 -12.88
C SER A 60 -13.72 -1.96 -14.28
N LYS A 61 -13.84 -2.85 -15.27
CA LYS A 61 -13.80 -2.50 -16.70
C LYS A 61 -14.97 -1.62 -17.15
N ASP A 62 -16.00 -1.49 -16.32
CA ASP A 62 -17.12 -0.56 -16.55
C ASP A 62 -16.69 0.91 -16.32
N ILE A 63 -15.60 1.11 -15.59
CA ILE A 63 -15.09 2.43 -15.17
C ILE A 63 -13.75 2.75 -15.84
N PHE A 64 -12.90 1.74 -16.05
CA PHE A 64 -11.55 1.88 -16.62
C PHE A 64 -11.45 1.10 -17.92
N ASP A 65 -11.11 1.76 -19.03
CA ASP A 65 -10.90 1.08 -20.32
C ASP A 65 -9.60 0.24 -20.25
N PRO A 66 -9.66 -1.08 -20.50
CA PRO A 66 -8.47 -1.93 -20.55
C PRO A 66 -7.39 -1.52 -21.56
N LYS A 67 -7.70 -0.65 -22.52
CA LYS A 67 -6.70 -0.10 -23.45
C LYS A 67 -5.77 0.91 -22.80
N ASP A 68 -6.26 1.62 -21.78
CA ASP A 68 -5.51 2.69 -21.12
C ASP A 68 -4.51 2.15 -20.10
N PHE A 69 -4.73 0.93 -19.60
CA PHE A 69 -3.93 0.32 -18.53
C PHE A 69 -3.37 -1.04 -18.93
N GLY A 70 -2.33 -1.50 -18.22
CA GLY A 70 -1.87 -2.89 -18.32
C GLY A 70 -2.69 -3.87 -17.46
N PRO A 71 -2.44 -5.18 -17.61
CA PRO A 71 -3.28 -6.24 -17.02
C PRO A 71 -3.34 -6.17 -15.48
N TRP A 72 -2.28 -5.69 -14.83
CA TRP A 72 -2.21 -5.60 -13.37
C TRP A 72 -3.19 -4.56 -12.79
N LYS A 73 -3.80 -3.70 -13.62
CA LYS A 73 -4.90 -2.83 -13.19
C LYS A 73 -6.20 -3.61 -12.89
N PHE A 74 -6.34 -4.79 -13.48
CA PHE A 74 -7.54 -5.62 -13.40
C PHE A 74 -7.29 -6.95 -12.67
N CYS A 75 -6.05 -7.44 -12.71
CA CYS A 75 -5.63 -8.69 -12.04
C CYS A 75 -6.59 -9.84 -12.35
N GLU A 76 -6.78 -10.12 -13.64
CA GLU A 76 -7.58 -11.27 -14.07
C GLU A 76 -6.89 -12.56 -13.62
N GLU A 77 -7.70 -13.57 -13.28
CA GLU A 77 -7.20 -14.83 -12.72
C GLU A 77 -6.17 -15.50 -13.65
N ALA A 78 -6.41 -15.45 -14.97
CA ALA A 78 -5.50 -15.99 -15.97
C ALA A 78 -4.14 -15.27 -15.98
N ASP A 79 -4.12 -13.94 -15.83
CA ASP A 79 -2.88 -13.16 -15.80
C ASP A 79 -2.08 -13.46 -14.52
N LEU A 80 -2.77 -13.59 -13.38
CA LEU A 80 -2.13 -13.96 -12.11
C LEU A 80 -1.53 -15.36 -12.17
N ARG A 81 -2.32 -16.36 -12.60
CA ARG A 81 -1.88 -17.76 -12.73
C ARG A 81 -0.75 -17.92 -13.74
N ASN A 82 -0.76 -17.12 -14.80
CA ASN A 82 0.34 -17.11 -15.75
C ASN A 82 1.66 -16.77 -15.05
N ILE A 83 1.67 -15.90 -14.04
CA ILE A 83 2.86 -15.52 -13.27
C ILE A 83 3.17 -16.54 -12.17
N VAL A 84 2.20 -16.84 -11.30
CA VAL A 84 2.43 -17.54 -10.03
C VAL A 84 2.09 -19.04 -10.06
N GLY A 85 1.51 -19.54 -11.15
CA GLY A 85 0.97 -20.90 -11.21
C GLY A 85 -0.17 -21.07 -10.20
N ASP A 86 -0.08 -22.08 -9.34
CA ASP A 86 -0.97 -22.29 -8.20
C ASP A 86 -0.45 -21.65 -6.90
N ASN A 87 0.65 -20.89 -6.96
CA ASN A 87 1.37 -20.30 -5.84
C ASN A 87 1.74 -21.33 -4.74
N ASP A 88 2.57 -22.32 -5.09
CA ASP A 88 3.11 -23.33 -4.16
C ASP A 88 4.25 -22.75 -3.29
N THR A 89 3.97 -21.66 -2.57
CA THR A 89 4.91 -20.96 -1.69
C THR A 89 4.19 -20.45 -0.43
N ASP A 90 4.96 -20.11 0.61
CA ASP A 90 4.40 -19.50 1.83
C ASP A 90 3.97 -18.03 1.65
N MET A 91 4.42 -17.37 0.57
CA MET A 91 4.06 -15.98 0.28
C MET A 91 2.64 -15.89 -0.24
N LYS A 92 1.82 -15.07 0.39
CA LYS A 92 0.42 -14.86 0.00
C LYS A 92 0.28 -13.84 -1.12
N ILE A 93 -0.71 -14.03 -1.98
CA ILE A 93 -1.04 -13.10 -3.06
C ILE A 93 -2.14 -12.14 -2.59
N ALA A 94 -1.91 -10.84 -2.73
CA ALA A 94 -2.89 -9.82 -2.40
C ALA A 94 -3.30 -9.01 -3.64
N VAL A 95 -4.49 -8.42 -3.61
CA VAL A 95 -4.94 -7.40 -4.58
C VAL A 95 -5.68 -6.27 -3.86
N MET A 96 -5.69 -5.08 -4.46
CA MET A 96 -6.47 -3.95 -3.97
C MET A 96 -7.84 -3.84 -4.66
N ALA A 97 -8.90 -3.63 -3.89
CA ALA A 97 -10.25 -3.33 -4.37
C ALA A 97 -10.75 -1.99 -3.79
N ASP A 98 -10.84 -0.98 -4.63
CA ASP A 98 -11.31 0.36 -4.24
C ASP A 98 -12.85 0.39 -4.16
N VAL A 99 -13.39 0.91 -3.05
CA VAL A 99 -14.83 1.17 -2.92
C VAL A 99 -15.30 2.12 -4.03
N GLY A 100 -16.34 1.70 -4.75
CA GLY A 100 -16.92 2.47 -5.87
C GLY A 100 -16.12 2.38 -7.19
N ARG A 101 -15.03 1.61 -7.24
CA ARG A 101 -14.20 1.41 -8.44
C ARG A 101 -13.98 -0.04 -8.82
N CYS A 102 -14.45 -0.97 -7.99
CA CYS A 102 -14.45 -2.41 -8.21
C CYS A 102 -15.90 -2.92 -8.31
N ASN A 103 -16.20 -3.77 -9.29
CA ASN A 103 -17.45 -4.52 -9.32
C ASN A 103 -17.24 -5.86 -8.60
N TYR A 104 -17.07 -5.77 -7.27
CA TYR A 104 -16.60 -6.88 -6.44
C TYR A 104 -17.47 -8.13 -6.51
N LYS A 105 -18.79 -7.99 -6.78
CA LYS A 105 -19.71 -9.13 -6.94
C LYS A 105 -19.48 -9.94 -8.22
N ARG A 106 -18.87 -9.31 -9.24
CA ARG A 106 -18.54 -9.93 -10.53
C ARG A 106 -17.07 -10.33 -10.59
N ASP A 107 -16.19 -9.43 -10.15
CA ASP A 107 -14.76 -9.48 -10.43
C ASP A 107 -13.95 -10.24 -9.34
N ILE A 108 -14.58 -10.51 -8.20
CA ILE A 108 -14.02 -11.39 -7.15
C ILE A 108 -14.81 -12.70 -7.19
N ILE A 109 -14.13 -13.76 -7.62
CA ILE A 109 -14.65 -15.13 -7.73
C ILE A 109 -14.44 -15.88 -6.40
N PRO A 110 -15.02 -17.07 -6.17
CA PRO A 110 -14.74 -17.86 -4.97
C PRO A 110 -13.23 -18.10 -4.74
N ARG A 111 -12.77 -18.03 -3.48
CA ARG A 111 -11.35 -18.19 -3.13
C ARG A 111 -10.77 -19.52 -3.60
N GLU A 112 -11.55 -20.59 -3.59
CA GLU A 112 -11.12 -21.93 -4.05
C GLU A 112 -10.78 -21.97 -5.55
N GLU A 113 -11.29 -21.03 -6.34
CA GLU A 113 -11.01 -20.88 -7.77
C GLU A 113 -9.88 -19.88 -8.05
N SER A 114 -9.45 -19.11 -7.04
CA SER A 114 -8.47 -18.03 -7.18
C SER A 114 -7.13 -18.32 -6.51
N VAL A 115 -6.05 -17.81 -7.09
CA VAL A 115 -4.72 -17.75 -6.44
C VAL A 115 -4.59 -16.61 -5.43
N ILE A 116 -5.54 -15.68 -5.37
CA ILE A 116 -5.51 -14.54 -4.45
C ILE A 116 -5.85 -15.02 -3.04
N ASP A 117 -5.05 -14.65 -2.04
CA ASP A 117 -5.29 -14.92 -0.63
C ASP A 117 -6.02 -13.77 0.09
N LEU A 118 -5.60 -12.53 -0.23
CA LEU A 118 -5.99 -11.33 0.49
C LEU A 118 -6.60 -10.29 -0.45
N VAL A 119 -7.81 -9.84 -0.14
CA VAL A 119 -8.44 -8.67 -0.79
C VAL A 119 -8.33 -7.47 0.14
N ARG A 120 -7.53 -6.48 -0.27
CA ARG A 120 -7.32 -5.23 0.48
C ARG A 120 -8.35 -4.20 0.01
N ILE A 121 -9.26 -3.79 0.90
CA ILE A 121 -10.37 -2.92 0.54
C ILE A 121 -10.01 -1.48 0.90
N ALA A 122 -9.73 -0.67 -0.11
CA ALA A 122 -9.43 0.75 0.07
C ALA A 122 -10.71 1.59 0.09
N THR A 123 -10.85 2.41 1.12
CA THR A 123 -12.04 3.24 1.35
C THR A 123 -11.67 4.60 1.92
N TYR A 124 -12.52 5.59 1.69
CA TYR A 124 -12.55 6.80 2.51
C TYR A 124 -13.42 6.57 3.75
N ILE A 125 -13.26 7.39 4.79
CA ILE A 125 -14.03 7.26 6.05
C ILE A 125 -15.54 7.29 5.79
N ASN A 126 -16.00 8.21 4.95
CA ASN A 126 -17.42 8.37 4.64
C ASN A 126 -18.02 7.19 3.84
N THR A 127 -17.21 6.26 3.34
CA THR A 127 -17.67 5.09 2.58
C THR A 127 -17.41 3.76 3.31
N ILE A 128 -17.07 3.80 4.60
CA ILE A 128 -16.86 2.58 5.43
C ILE A 128 -18.05 1.61 5.38
N PRO A 129 -19.33 2.02 5.45
CA PRO A 129 -20.44 1.07 5.36
C PRO A 129 -20.40 0.23 4.07
N ALA A 130 -20.05 0.83 2.93
CA ALA A 130 -19.90 0.10 1.68
C ALA A 130 -18.66 -0.81 1.67
N ALA A 131 -17.57 -0.39 2.34
CA ALA A 131 -16.40 -1.23 2.53
C ALA A 131 -16.73 -2.48 3.36
N LEU A 132 -17.54 -2.34 4.41
CA LEU A 132 -17.98 -3.47 5.26
C LEU A 132 -18.84 -4.48 4.48
N ASP A 133 -19.68 -4.01 3.55
CA ASP A 133 -20.41 -4.91 2.66
C ASP A 133 -19.49 -5.66 1.69
N MET A 134 -18.44 -5.00 1.20
CA MET A 134 -17.39 -5.65 0.39
C MET A 134 -16.61 -6.69 1.21
N VAL A 135 -16.26 -6.37 2.47
CA VAL A 135 -15.61 -7.30 3.40
C VAL A 135 -16.48 -8.54 3.57
N ARG A 136 -17.75 -8.38 3.94
CA ARG A 136 -18.69 -9.49 4.13
C ARG A 136 -18.79 -10.38 2.89
N HIS A 137 -18.84 -9.78 1.71
CA HIS A 137 -18.87 -10.54 0.46
C HIS A 137 -17.58 -11.36 0.26
N CYS A 138 -16.41 -10.76 0.45
CA CYS A 138 -15.12 -11.44 0.29
C CYS A 138 -14.91 -12.53 1.35
N LYS A 139 -15.31 -12.29 2.61
CA LYS A 139 -15.27 -13.29 3.69
C LYS A 139 -16.14 -14.50 3.38
N ASN A 140 -17.37 -14.27 2.88
CA ASN A 140 -18.27 -15.35 2.44
C ASN A 140 -17.70 -16.18 1.28
N MET A 141 -16.81 -15.59 0.48
CA MET A 141 -16.09 -16.30 -0.59
C MET A 141 -14.79 -16.96 -0.13
N GLY A 142 -14.40 -16.80 1.14
CA GLY A 142 -13.24 -17.46 1.74
C GLY A 142 -11.94 -16.64 1.75
N TYR A 143 -11.97 -15.35 1.41
CA TYR A 143 -10.76 -14.51 1.40
C TYR A 143 -10.37 -14.00 2.78
N GLU A 144 -9.07 -13.76 2.96
CA GLU A 144 -8.58 -12.79 3.94
C GLU A 144 -8.93 -11.37 3.46
N THR A 145 -9.23 -10.46 4.38
CA THR A 145 -9.63 -9.09 4.03
C THR A 145 -8.98 -8.06 4.93
N THR A 146 -8.66 -6.90 4.35
CA THR A 146 -8.26 -5.72 5.13
C THR A 146 -9.12 -4.53 4.76
N ILE A 147 -9.25 -3.58 5.68
CA ILE A 147 -9.73 -2.23 5.37
C ILE A 147 -8.53 -1.27 5.43
N ASN A 148 -8.34 -0.54 4.34
CA ASN A 148 -7.29 0.46 4.16
C ASN A 148 -7.96 1.84 4.11
N ILE A 149 -7.86 2.62 5.20
CA ILE A 149 -8.54 3.92 5.33
C ILE A 149 -7.67 5.01 4.68
N MET A 150 -8.09 5.48 3.51
CA MET A 150 -7.38 6.50 2.75
C MET A 150 -7.61 7.92 3.29
N ALA A 151 -6.62 8.78 3.08
CA ALA A 151 -6.63 10.21 3.41
C ALA A 151 -6.98 10.51 4.88
N ILE A 152 -6.49 9.65 5.80
CA ILE A 152 -6.72 9.76 7.24
C ILE A 152 -6.25 11.11 7.82
N SER A 153 -5.26 11.74 7.19
CA SER A 153 -4.74 13.05 7.56
C SER A 153 -5.74 14.20 7.43
N ASN A 154 -6.85 14.00 6.72
CA ASN A 154 -7.92 15.00 6.55
C ASN A 154 -9.15 14.70 7.41
N ALA A 155 -9.14 13.61 8.17
CA ALA A 155 -10.24 13.19 9.02
C ALA A 155 -10.18 13.86 10.38
N LYS A 156 -11.34 14.12 10.98
CA LYS A 156 -11.41 14.51 12.39
C LYS A 156 -11.21 13.29 13.26
N GLU A 157 -10.58 13.48 14.42
CA GLU A 157 -10.33 12.42 15.39
C GLU A 157 -11.60 11.63 15.75
N SER A 158 -12.74 12.31 15.95
CA SER A 158 -14.02 11.65 16.22
C SER A 158 -14.49 10.73 15.09
N GLU A 159 -14.24 11.11 13.84
CA GLU A 159 -14.60 10.31 12.67
C GLU A 159 -13.71 9.08 12.55
N ILE A 160 -12.42 9.21 12.91
CA ILE A 160 -11.48 8.09 12.98
C ILE A 160 -11.91 7.10 14.06
N THR A 161 -12.25 7.57 15.26
CA THR A 161 -12.71 6.70 16.35
C THR A 161 -13.98 5.94 15.98
N GLU A 162 -14.98 6.61 15.41
CA GLU A 162 -16.22 5.97 14.97
C GLU A 162 -15.97 4.93 13.86
N ALA A 163 -15.14 5.29 12.88
CA ALA A 163 -14.69 4.39 11.82
C ALA A 163 -14.03 3.12 12.38
N LEU A 164 -13.07 3.29 13.29
CA LEU A 164 -12.33 2.19 13.89
C LEU A 164 -13.21 1.29 14.75
N GLN A 165 -14.19 1.85 15.47
CA GLN A 165 -15.16 1.06 16.22
C GLN A 165 -15.99 0.17 15.29
N LEU A 166 -16.57 0.74 14.23
CA LEU A 166 -17.37 -0.03 13.25
C LEU A 166 -16.55 -1.14 12.59
N ILE A 167 -15.29 -0.86 12.25
CA ILE A 167 -14.39 -1.84 11.66
C ILE A 167 -14.01 -2.91 12.69
N GLY A 168 -13.72 -2.54 13.93
CA GLY A 168 -13.40 -3.45 15.03
C GLY A 168 -14.52 -4.45 15.34
N GLU A 169 -15.77 -4.05 15.19
CA GLU A 169 -16.95 -4.92 15.37
C GLU A 169 -17.26 -5.82 14.16
N SER A 170 -16.56 -5.62 13.04
CA SER A 170 -16.76 -6.37 11.80
C SER A 170 -15.94 -7.66 11.71
N GLU A 171 -16.18 -8.42 10.63
CA GLU A 171 -15.51 -9.68 10.29
C GLU A 171 -14.19 -9.50 9.50
N VAL A 172 -13.70 -8.27 9.31
CA VAL A 172 -12.42 -8.00 8.64
C VAL A 172 -11.26 -8.62 9.43
N ASP A 173 -10.20 -9.07 8.73
CA ASP A 173 -9.03 -9.68 9.37
C ASP A 173 -8.00 -8.63 9.82
N GLY A 174 -7.88 -7.52 9.10
CA GLY A 174 -6.93 -6.46 9.46
C GLY A 174 -7.33 -5.03 9.08
N ILE A 175 -6.72 -4.07 9.78
CA ILE A 175 -6.99 -2.63 9.64
C ILE A 175 -5.67 -1.91 9.33
N TYR A 176 -5.66 -1.11 8.26
CA TYR A 176 -4.47 -0.41 7.79
C TYR A 176 -4.56 1.10 8.00
N LEU A 177 -3.57 1.62 8.72
CA LEU A 177 -3.26 3.05 8.77
C LEU A 177 -2.58 3.45 7.45
N VAL A 178 -3.16 4.38 6.69
CA VAL A 178 -2.66 4.79 5.37
C VAL A 178 -2.36 6.29 5.32
N ASP A 179 -1.08 6.64 5.28
CA ASP A 179 -0.62 8.02 5.05
C ASP A 179 -0.68 8.35 3.55
N SER A 180 -1.89 8.44 3.01
CA SER A 180 -2.16 8.56 1.56
C SER A 180 -1.50 9.76 0.90
N TYR A 181 -1.32 10.85 1.64
CA TYR A 181 -0.75 12.11 1.15
C TYR A 181 0.71 12.32 1.57
N GLY A 182 1.32 11.36 2.29
CA GLY A 182 2.69 11.48 2.79
C GLY A 182 2.85 12.72 3.68
N SER A 183 1.81 13.01 4.46
CA SER A 183 1.60 14.27 5.17
C SER A 183 1.75 14.12 6.67
N LEU A 184 1.68 12.89 7.18
CA LEU A 184 1.73 12.62 8.61
C LEU A 184 3.15 12.69 9.15
N TYR A 185 3.29 13.30 10.32
CA TYR A 185 4.52 13.26 11.13
C TYR A 185 4.54 12.03 12.03
N MET A 186 5.73 11.69 12.54
CA MET A 186 5.92 10.52 13.41
C MET A 186 5.06 10.58 14.67
N GLU A 187 4.87 11.76 15.26
CA GLU A 187 4.01 11.97 16.43
C GLU A 187 2.55 11.60 16.12
N GLN A 188 2.05 11.96 14.94
CA GLN A 188 0.70 11.59 14.54
C GLN A 188 0.58 10.10 14.25
N ILE A 189 1.62 9.49 13.68
CA ILE A 189 1.67 8.04 13.48
C ILE A 189 1.71 7.30 14.81
N ASP A 190 2.38 7.83 15.84
CA ASP A 190 2.39 7.28 17.19
C ASP A 190 0.96 7.18 17.75
N ASP A 191 0.25 8.31 17.73
CA ASP A 191 -1.12 8.43 18.26
C ASP A 191 -2.11 7.58 17.46
N LEU A 192 -2.05 7.64 16.12
CA LEU A 192 -2.92 6.84 15.25
C LEU A 192 -2.64 5.34 15.40
N SER A 193 -1.37 4.94 15.55
CA SER A 193 -1.05 3.53 15.77
C SER A 193 -1.67 3.00 17.05
N ASP A 194 -1.69 3.79 18.13
CA ASP A 194 -2.36 3.40 19.37
C ASP A 194 -3.87 3.21 19.17
N GLN A 195 -4.55 4.14 18.48
CA GLN A 195 -5.99 4.02 18.19
C GLN A 195 -6.31 2.77 17.36
N TYR A 196 -5.53 2.50 16.32
CA TYR A 196 -5.72 1.32 15.46
C TYR A 196 -5.46 0.02 16.23
N LEU A 197 -4.44 0.02 17.08
CA LEU A 197 -4.14 -1.12 17.94
C LEU A 197 -5.25 -1.37 18.96
N GLU A 198 -5.80 -0.33 19.58
CA GLU A 198 -6.92 -0.45 20.52
C GLU A 198 -8.17 -1.02 19.85
N ALA A 199 -8.49 -0.58 18.63
CA ALA A 199 -9.63 -1.11 17.87
C ALA A 199 -9.43 -2.58 17.43
N ALA A 200 -8.18 -2.98 17.19
CA ALA A 200 -7.82 -4.36 16.87
C ALA A 200 -7.71 -5.25 18.12
N GLU A 201 -7.37 -4.65 19.27
CA GLU A 201 -7.22 -5.31 20.55
C GLU A 201 -8.58 -5.91 20.98
N ASN A 202 -8.56 -7.16 21.45
CA ASN A 202 -9.74 -7.96 21.80
C ASN A 202 -10.64 -8.40 20.63
N THR A 203 -10.40 -7.95 19.40
CA THR A 203 -11.19 -8.37 18.22
C THR A 203 -10.44 -9.35 17.31
N GLY A 204 -9.20 -9.69 17.67
CA GLY A 204 -8.36 -10.66 16.96
C GLY A 204 -7.81 -10.15 15.61
N LYS A 205 -7.99 -8.87 15.32
CA LYS A 205 -7.56 -8.25 14.06
C LYS A 205 -6.08 -7.91 14.09
N PHE A 206 -5.41 -7.96 12.94
CA PHE A 206 -4.06 -7.41 12.81
C PHE A 206 -4.08 -5.96 12.33
N THR A 207 -3.00 -5.24 12.58
CA THR A 207 -2.85 -3.85 12.13
C THR A 207 -1.69 -3.73 11.13
N GLY A 208 -1.90 -2.88 10.14
CA GLY A 208 -0.91 -2.57 9.13
C GLY A 208 -0.67 -1.07 8.92
N ILE A 209 0.47 -0.74 8.32
CA ILE A 209 0.87 0.63 7.97
C ILE A 209 1.25 0.69 6.49
N HIS A 210 0.77 1.71 5.79
CA HIS A 210 1.17 2.08 4.45
C HIS A 210 1.52 3.57 4.43
N ALA A 211 2.79 3.90 4.19
CA ALA A 211 3.28 5.27 4.27
C ALA A 211 3.87 5.77 2.93
N HIS A 212 3.45 6.96 2.51
CA HIS A 212 4.01 7.64 1.34
C HIS A 212 5.16 8.59 1.70
N ASN A 213 6.06 8.82 0.75
CA ASN A 213 7.36 9.44 0.98
C ASN A 213 7.43 10.92 0.59
N ASN A 214 6.30 11.61 0.47
CA ASN A 214 6.24 13.00 -0.03
C ASN A 214 7.10 13.97 0.79
N GLN A 215 7.15 13.77 2.11
CA GLN A 215 8.02 14.52 3.03
C GLN A 215 9.30 13.76 3.44
N GLN A 216 9.68 12.69 2.73
CA GLN A 216 10.77 11.77 3.08
C GLN A 216 10.58 11.04 4.43
N LEU A 217 9.33 10.86 4.86
CA LEU A 217 9.00 10.23 6.15
C LEU A 217 8.46 8.81 6.03
N ALA A 218 8.36 8.20 4.83
CA ALA A 218 7.71 6.89 4.69
C ALA A 218 8.35 5.80 5.55
N PHE A 219 9.69 5.69 5.50
CA PHE A 219 10.43 4.74 6.33
C PHE A 219 10.31 5.07 7.81
N ALA A 220 10.45 6.35 8.18
CA ALA A 220 10.37 6.80 9.58
C ALA A 220 8.98 6.51 10.18
N ASN A 221 7.91 6.79 9.44
CA ASN A 221 6.53 6.52 9.83
C ASN A 221 6.27 5.00 9.93
N THR A 222 6.77 4.21 8.98
CA THR A 222 6.65 2.75 9.02
C THR A 222 7.29 2.15 10.27
N ILE A 223 8.53 2.54 10.60
CA ILE A 223 9.19 2.03 11.81
C ILE A 223 8.58 2.60 13.09
N THR A 224 8.02 3.80 13.04
CA THR A 224 7.30 4.40 14.18
C THR A 224 6.08 3.55 14.53
N ALA A 225 5.21 3.26 13.56
CA ALA A 225 4.07 2.37 13.73
C ALA A 225 4.50 0.97 14.23
N LEU A 226 5.59 0.42 13.67
CA LEU A 226 6.16 -0.83 14.17
C LEU A 226 6.55 -0.76 15.64
N THR A 227 7.14 0.33 16.15
CA THR A 227 7.46 0.42 17.58
C THR A 227 6.23 0.44 18.48
N ARG A 228 5.06 0.75 17.93
CA ARG A 228 3.78 0.73 18.64
C ARG A 228 3.15 -0.64 18.69
N GLY A 229 3.59 -1.57 17.85
CA GLY A 229 3.07 -2.91 17.80
C GLY A 229 2.36 -3.23 16.49
N VAL A 230 2.25 -2.29 15.55
CA VAL A 230 1.80 -2.59 14.18
C VAL A 230 2.72 -3.66 13.59
N SER A 231 2.14 -4.65 12.91
CA SER A 231 2.85 -5.85 12.50
C SER A 231 2.96 -5.99 10.99
N TYR A 232 2.02 -5.43 10.22
CA TYR A 232 2.03 -5.52 8.77
C TYR A 232 2.59 -4.24 8.15
N LEU A 233 3.70 -4.35 7.44
CA LEU A 233 4.46 -3.21 6.94
C LEU A 233 4.44 -3.24 5.41
N ASP A 234 3.77 -2.27 4.79
CA ASP A 234 3.83 -2.12 3.35
C ASP A 234 5.16 -1.46 2.94
N ALA A 235 5.76 -2.01 1.89
CA ALA A 235 6.93 -1.45 1.25
C ALA A 235 6.88 -1.71 -0.26
N THR A 236 7.74 -1.03 -1.00
CA THR A 236 7.91 -1.23 -2.45
C THR A 236 9.38 -1.19 -2.80
N VAL A 237 9.79 -1.95 -3.80
CA VAL A 237 11.17 -1.93 -4.27
C VAL A 237 11.52 -0.54 -4.76
N ASN A 238 12.63 0.01 -4.27
CA ASN A 238 13.07 1.38 -4.55
C ASN A 238 12.08 2.48 -4.16
N GLY A 239 11.20 2.19 -3.20
CA GLY A 239 10.13 3.09 -2.80
C GLY A 239 9.19 3.43 -3.96
N MET A 240 9.09 2.59 -4.99
CA MET A 240 8.27 2.88 -6.17
C MET A 240 6.79 3.02 -5.81
N GLY A 241 6.14 4.09 -6.29
CA GLY A 241 4.74 4.34 -5.99
C GLY A 241 4.26 5.72 -6.44
N ARG A 242 3.01 6.01 -6.12
CA ARG A 242 2.40 7.32 -6.35
C ARG A 242 3.20 8.42 -5.66
N GLY A 243 3.33 9.54 -6.34
CA GLY A 243 3.96 10.73 -5.76
C GLY A 243 5.46 10.53 -5.59
N ALA A 244 5.97 10.88 -4.41
CA ALA A 244 7.37 10.64 -4.06
C ALA A 244 7.66 9.17 -3.71
N GLY A 245 6.67 8.28 -3.82
CA GLY A 245 6.84 6.86 -3.56
C GLY A 245 6.41 6.42 -2.17
N ASN A 246 6.90 5.25 -1.74
CA ASN A 246 6.55 4.58 -0.49
C ASN A 246 7.80 4.26 0.35
N CYS A 247 7.61 3.54 1.46
CA CYS A 247 8.70 2.90 2.18
C CYS A 247 9.47 1.94 1.25
N ALA A 248 10.80 2.04 1.22
CA ALA A 248 11.62 1.23 0.34
C ALA A 248 11.87 -0.17 0.94
N SER A 249 11.55 -1.23 0.20
CA SER A 249 11.68 -2.61 0.66
C SER A 249 13.13 -2.95 1.03
N GLU A 250 14.10 -2.56 0.21
CA GLU A 250 15.52 -2.81 0.48
C GLU A 250 15.99 -2.15 1.79
N GLN A 251 15.45 -0.98 2.12
CA GLN A 251 15.75 -0.29 3.38
C GLN A 251 15.09 -1.00 4.56
N LEU A 252 13.82 -1.41 4.42
CA LEU A 252 13.07 -2.07 5.47
C LEU A 252 13.65 -3.45 5.81
N LEU A 253 13.90 -4.29 4.80
CA LEU A 253 14.41 -5.64 4.99
C LEU A 253 15.80 -5.63 5.65
N GLY A 254 16.70 -4.75 5.20
CA GLY A 254 18.02 -4.59 5.82
C GLY A 254 17.98 -4.02 7.25
N PHE A 255 16.87 -3.35 7.61
CA PHE A 255 16.70 -2.75 8.93
C PHE A 255 16.14 -3.75 9.96
N LEU A 256 15.16 -4.55 9.57
CA LEU A 256 14.47 -5.51 10.45
C LEU A 256 15.42 -6.54 11.06
N LYS A 257 15.13 -6.99 12.28
CA LYS A 257 15.92 -8.02 13.00
C LYS A 257 15.36 -9.43 12.82
N ASN A 258 14.51 -9.61 11.83
CA ASN A 258 13.85 -10.86 11.52
C ASN A 258 14.72 -11.65 10.53
N PRO A 259 15.31 -12.78 10.94
CA PRO A 259 16.30 -13.50 10.13
C PRO A 259 15.71 -14.14 8.87
N LYS A 260 14.37 -14.19 8.73
CA LYS A 260 13.70 -14.70 7.54
C LYS A 260 13.82 -13.77 6.33
N TYR A 261 14.08 -12.47 6.54
CA TYR A 261 14.16 -11.51 5.44
C TYR A 261 15.57 -11.43 4.87
N ASP A 262 15.70 -11.55 3.55
CA ASP A 262 16.96 -11.42 2.83
C ASP A 262 16.87 -10.29 1.80
N ILE A 263 17.81 -9.35 1.87
CA ILE A 263 17.90 -8.21 0.96
C ILE A 263 18.50 -8.59 -0.40
N ILE A 264 19.31 -9.65 -0.49
CA ILE A 264 20.09 -10.00 -1.69
C ILE A 264 19.22 -10.16 -2.94
N PRO A 265 18.08 -10.88 -2.91
CA PRO A 265 17.21 -11.02 -4.09
C PRO A 265 16.67 -9.67 -4.59
N LEU A 266 16.33 -8.75 -3.68
CA LEU A 266 15.85 -7.41 -4.04
C LEU A 266 16.95 -6.56 -4.67
N LEU A 267 18.20 -6.66 -4.21
CA LEU A 267 19.32 -5.94 -4.83
C LEU A 267 19.55 -6.40 -6.27
N LYS A 268 19.45 -7.71 -6.54
CA LYS A 268 19.52 -8.23 -7.92
C LYS A 268 18.35 -7.74 -8.78
N PHE A 269 17.15 -7.68 -8.21
CA PHE A 269 15.98 -7.14 -8.90
C PHE A 269 16.14 -5.64 -9.22
N LEU A 270 16.69 -4.86 -8.29
CA LEU A 270 17.00 -3.45 -8.47
C LEU A 270 17.94 -3.24 -9.67
N GLU A 271 19.04 -4.00 -9.72
CA GLU A 271 20.02 -3.94 -10.81
C GLU A 271 19.41 -4.33 -12.15
N LYS A 272 18.64 -5.42 -12.18
CA LYS A 272 18.08 -5.98 -13.42
C LYS A 272 16.93 -5.15 -13.99
N HIS A 273 16.03 -4.65 -13.14
CA HIS A 273 14.75 -4.10 -13.57
C HIS A 273 14.56 -2.63 -13.23
N ILE A 274 14.90 -2.22 -12.01
CA ILE A 274 14.61 -0.86 -11.54
C ILE A 274 15.53 0.17 -12.20
N VAL A 275 16.83 -0.13 -12.32
CA VAL A 275 17.78 0.78 -12.97
C VAL A 275 17.38 1.02 -14.44
N PRO A 276 17.16 -0.01 -15.29
CA PRO A 276 16.69 0.21 -16.65
C PRO A 276 15.31 0.90 -16.73
N LEU A 277 14.39 0.62 -15.79
CA LEU A 277 13.08 1.28 -15.77
C LEU A 277 13.21 2.78 -15.57
N LYS A 278 14.09 3.24 -14.67
CA LYS A 278 14.37 4.68 -14.50
C LYS A 278 15.00 5.28 -15.75
N GLU A 279 15.95 4.57 -16.36
CA GLU A 279 16.60 5.02 -17.60
C GLU A 279 15.62 5.15 -18.77
N SER A 280 14.55 4.36 -18.78
CA SER A 280 13.46 4.47 -19.77
C SER A 280 12.59 5.74 -19.62
N GLY A 281 12.77 6.48 -18.54
CA GLY A 281 12.07 7.76 -18.29
C GLY A 281 10.85 7.65 -17.38
N VAL A 282 10.61 6.50 -16.75
CA VAL A 282 9.60 6.38 -15.69
C VAL A 282 10.09 7.12 -14.45
N VAL A 283 9.25 8.00 -13.90
CA VAL A 283 9.63 8.92 -12.81
C VAL A 283 8.82 8.62 -11.55
N TRP A 284 9.53 8.43 -10.44
CA TRP A 284 9.02 8.49 -9.08
C TRP A 284 10.12 9.02 -8.16
N GLY A 285 9.74 9.32 -6.92
CA GLY A 285 10.68 9.75 -5.90
C GLY A 285 10.54 11.23 -5.56
N TYR A 286 11.29 11.62 -4.54
CA TYR A 286 11.23 12.96 -3.96
C TYR A 286 11.50 14.06 -4.98
N ASN A 287 10.65 15.07 -4.97
CA ASN A 287 10.87 16.35 -5.65
C ASN A 287 10.11 17.48 -4.95
N ILE A 288 10.35 18.73 -5.36
CA ILE A 288 9.73 19.90 -4.73
C ILE A 288 8.20 19.91 -4.87
N PRO A 289 7.59 19.64 -6.05
CA PRO A 289 6.14 19.55 -6.14
C PRO A 289 5.50 18.57 -5.15
N TYR A 290 6.07 17.37 -4.99
CA TYR A 290 5.55 16.38 -4.04
C TYR A 290 5.73 16.80 -2.59
N LEU A 291 6.88 17.38 -2.24
CA LEU A 291 7.10 17.97 -0.91
C LEU A 291 6.01 18.98 -0.58
N LEU A 292 5.75 19.94 -1.48
CA LEU A 292 4.80 21.02 -1.24
C LEU A 292 3.37 20.48 -1.07
N THR A 293 2.94 19.51 -1.90
CA THR A 293 1.62 18.89 -1.70
C THR A 293 1.53 18.08 -0.41
N GLY A 294 2.62 17.42 0.01
CA GLY A 294 2.69 16.70 1.28
C GLY A 294 2.57 17.64 2.48
N GLN A 295 3.32 18.75 2.48
CA GLN A 295 3.26 19.79 3.53
C GLN A 295 1.89 20.45 3.62
N MET A 296 1.21 20.64 2.48
CA MET A 296 -0.14 21.22 2.43
C MET A 296 -1.26 20.20 2.61
N ASN A 297 -0.93 18.93 2.91
CA ASN A 297 -1.90 17.86 3.12
C ASN A 297 -2.91 17.70 1.96
N ARG A 298 -2.39 17.69 0.73
CA ARG A 298 -3.17 17.60 -0.51
C ARG A 298 -2.95 16.30 -1.25
N HIS A 299 -3.99 15.89 -1.97
CA HIS A 299 -3.86 14.83 -2.96
C HIS A 299 -2.76 15.20 -3.99
N PRO A 300 -1.83 14.28 -4.32
CA PRO A 300 -0.64 14.59 -5.13
C PRO A 300 -0.92 14.88 -6.61
N ARG A 301 -2.18 15.07 -7.03
CA ARG A 301 -2.56 15.21 -8.44
C ARG A 301 -1.89 16.42 -9.09
N SER A 302 -1.90 17.56 -8.40
CA SER A 302 -1.24 18.79 -8.87
C SER A 302 0.28 18.61 -8.97
N ALA A 303 0.88 17.90 -8.00
CA ALA A 303 2.31 17.62 -8.02
C ALA A 303 2.71 16.63 -9.13
N ILE A 304 1.88 15.63 -9.42
CA ILE A 304 2.09 14.71 -10.56
C ILE A 304 2.10 15.51 -11.88
N ALA A 305 1.13 16.41 -12.08
CA ALA A 305 1.07 17.26 -13.26
C ALA A 305 2.31 18.17 -13.36
N ALA A 306 2.65 18.89 -12.28
CA ALA A 306 3.82 19.75 -12.23
C ALA A 306 5.15 19.00 -12.47
N THR A 307 5.26 17.77 -11.96
CA THR A 307 6.42 16.89 -12.18
C THR A 307 6.53 16.49 -13.64
N LYS A 308 5.42 16.08 -14.26
CA LYS A 308 5.37 15.71 -15.68
C LYS A 308 5.71 16.90 -16.58
N GLU A 309 5.26 18.10 -16.21
CA GLU A 309 5.57 19.37 -16.87
C GLU A 309 6.99 19.88 -16.57
N LYS A 310 7.73 19.21 -15.67
CA LYS A 310 9.07 19.61 -15.21
C LYS A 310 9.10 21.07 -14.72
N ARG A 311 8.05 21.49 -14.01
CA ARG A 311 7.94 22.85 -13.45
C ARG A 311 9.11 23.15 -12.51
N THR A 312 9.66 24.35 -12.63
CA THR A 312 10.73 24.87 -11.77
C THR A 312 10.33 26.15 -11.03
N ASP A 313 9.14 26.68 -11.31
CA ASP A 313 8.55 27.88 -10.70
C ASP A 313 7.86 27.55 -9.36
N PHE A 314 8.61 26.92 -8.45
CA PHE A 314 8.07 26.33 -7.23
C PHE A 314 7.28 27.29 -6.35
N LEU A 315 7.66 28.58 -6.32
CA LEU A 315 6.91 29.61 -5.58
C LEU A 315 5.51 29.81 -6.18
N ASN A 316 5.39 29.95 -7.50
CA ASN A 316 4.09 30.09 -8.16
C ASN A 316 3.24 28.83 -7.96
N PHE A 317 3.86 27.65 -8.12
CA PHE A 317 3.18 26.39 -7.84
C PHE A 317 2.66 26.34 -6.39
N TYR A 318 3.46 26.76 -5.41
CA TYR A 318 3.04 26.82 -4.01
C TYR A 318 1.85 27.77 -3.80
N LEU A 319 1.86 28.95 -4.41
CA LEU A 319 0.74 29.90 -4.34
C LEU A 319 -0.54 29.31 -4.98
N GLU A 320 -0.41 28.65 -6.14
CA GLU A 320 -1.53 27.96 -6.81
C GLU A 320 -2.15 26.83 -5.98
N LEU A 321 -1.38 26.21 -5.07
CA LEU A 321 -1.89 25.21 -4.14
C LEU A 321 -2.76 25.85 -3.04
N GLY A 322 -2.45 27.09 -2.64
CA GLY A 322 -3.18 27.85 -1.62
C GLY A 322 -4.47 28.50 -2.15
N ASP A 323 -4.52 28.88 -3.43
CA ASP A 323 -5.68 29.55 -4.05
C ASP A 323 -6.85 28.59 -4.39
N LYS A 324 -6.70 27.29 -4.14
CA LYS A 324 -7.71 26.24 -4.47
C LYS A 324 -8.57 25.80 -3.28
N ASP A 325 -8.57 26.56 -2.18
CA ASP A 325 -9.52 26.47 -1.06
C ASP A 325 -10.70 27.43 -1.23
#